data_AF-A0A2J0PRH4-F1
#
_entry.id   AF-A0A2J0PRH4-F1
#
_cell.length_a   1.000
_cell.length_b   1.000
_cell.length_c   1.000
_cell.angle_alpha   90.00
_cell.angle_beta   90.00
_cell.angle_gamma   90.00
#
_symmetry.space_group_name_H-M   'P 1'
#
loop_
_entity.id
_entity.type
_entity.pdbx_description
1 polymer ?
#
loop_
_entity_poly.entity_id
_entity_poly.type
_entity_poly.pdbx_seq_one_letter_code
_entity_poly.pdbx_strand_id
1 'polypeptide(L)'
;MTYIDDEERKAELEAKQQLLAQRDIEDIQFVMGSEQGRRVIWSLLEKGQVFGACFNVDPHITAFNEGQRNLALVLLQRVMAHCPDQYLTMASEASEQE
;
A
#
# COMPACT_ATOMS: atom_id res chain seq x y z
N MET A 1 6.21 -9.01 -42.36
CA MET A 1 4.84 -8.48 -42.23
C MET A 1 4.33 -8.89 -40.85
N THR A 2 4.99 -8.37 -39.80
CA THR A 2 4.90 -8.84 -38.40
C THR A 2 5.18 -7.73 -37.38
N TYR A 3 5.82 -6.63 -37.77
CA TYR A 3 6.20 -5.53 -36.85
C TYR A 3 5.02 -4.66 -36.37
N ILE A 4 3.95 -4.53 -37.17
CA ILE A 4 2.79 -3.69 -36.85
C ILE A 4 1.94 -4.34 -35.73
N ASP A 5 1.83 -5.67 -35.73
CA ASP A 5 1.08 -6.44 -34.70
C ASP A 5 1.78 -6.43 -33.34
N ASP A 6 3.12 -6.46 -33.32
CA ASP A 6 3.90 -6.40 -32.08
C ASP A 6 3.86 -5.01 -31.41
N GLU A 7 3.86 -3.92 -32.20
CA GLU A 7 3.74 -2.55 -31.67
C GLU A 7 2.33 -2.27 -31.14
N GLU A 8 1.28 -2.67 -31.87
CA GLU A 8 -0.11 -2.51 -31.41
C GLU A 8 -0.35 -3.28 -30.10
N ARG A 9 0.10 -4.53 -30.02
CA ARG A 9 -0.03 -5.35 -28.81
C ARG A 9 0.77 -4.81 -27.63
N LYS A 10 1.94 -4.20 -27.87
CA LYS A 10 2.70 -3.52 -26.82
C LYS A 10 1.96 -2.27 -26.33
N ALA A 11 1.41 -1.47 -27.23
CA ALA A 11 0.64 -0.27 -26.88
C ALA A 11 -0.63 -0.63 -26.07
N GLU A 12 -1.33 -1.70 -26.43
CA GLU A 12 -2.48 -2.20 -25.66
C GLU A 12 -2.09 -2.65 -24.25
N LEU A 13 -0.96 -3.34 -24.10
CA LEU A 13 -0.44 -3.76 -22.79
C LEU A 13 -0.07 -2.55 -21.93
N GLU A 14 0.59 -1.54 -22.51
CA GLU A 14 0.95 -0.31 -21.82
C GLU A 14 -0.29 0.49 -21.39
N ALA A 15 -1.28 0.65 -22.27
CA ALA A 15 -2.54 1.31 -21.95
C ALA A 15 -3.29 0.60 -20.82
N LYS A 16 -3.31 -0.74 -20.84
CA LYS A 16 -3.91 -1.55 -19.77
C LYS A 16 -3.16 -1.38 -18.44
N GLN A 17 -1.83 -1.34 -18.47
CA GLN A 17 -1.02 -1.11 -17.26
C GLN A 17 -1.28 0.28 -16.67
N GLN A 18 -1.37 1.32 -17.53
CA GLN A 18 -1.70 2.67 -17.10
C GLN A 18 -3.08 2.75 -16.45
N LEU A 19 -4.09 2.10 -17.04
CA LEU A 19 -5.43 2.07 -16.47
C LEU A 19 -5.46 1.37 -15.11
N LEU A 20 -4.74 0.26 -14.96
CA LEU A 20 -4.63 -0.44 -13.67
C LEU A 20 -3.92 0.39 -12.62
N ALA A 21 -2.85 1.09 -12.99
CA ALA A 21 -2.13 2.00 -12.09
C ALA A 21 -3.02 3.17 -11.66
N GLN A 22 -3.74 3.78 -12.60
CA GLN A 22 -4.67 4.87 -12.30
C GLN A 22 -5.78 4.43 -11.35
N ARG A 23 -6.36 3.25 -11.58
CA ARG A 23 -7.36 2.67 -10.67
C ARG A 23 -6.77 2.43 -9.28
N ASP A 24 -5.55 1.93 -9.20
CA ASP A 24 -4.88 1.71 -7.91
C ASP A 24 -4.65 3.04 -7.16
N ILE A 25 -4.36 4.13 -7.85
CA ILE A 25 -4.27 5.47 -7.23
C ILE A 25 -5.64 5.92 -6.70
N GLU A 26 -6.68 5.78 -7.52
CA GLU A 26 -8.05 6.18 -7.15
C GLU A 26 -8.58 5.38 -5.97
N ASP A 27 -8.33 4.06 -5.95
CA ASP A 27 -8.77 3.16 -4.88
C ASP A 27 -8.16 3.54 -3.52
N ILE A 28 -6.86 3.86 -3.46
CA ILE A 28 -6.24 4.24 -2.18
C ILE A 28 -6.71 5.61 -1.72
N GLN A 29 -6.87 6.56 -2.66
CA GLN A 29 -7.40 7.88 -2.35
C GLN A 29 -8.83 7.79 -1.80
N PHE A 30 -9.65 6.93 -2.40
CA PHE A 30 -11.00 6.67 -1.93
C PHE A 30 -11.01 6.10 -0.51
N VAL A 31 -10.21 5.07 -0.23
CA VAL A 31 -10.12 4.47 1.11
C VAL A 31 -9.63 5.48 2.15
N MET A 32 -8.57 6.22 1.84
CA MET A 32 -7.97 7.21 2.75
C MET A 32 -8.84 8.46 2.95
N GLY A 33 -9.83 8.70 2.07
CA GLY A 33 -10.72 9.85 2.14
C GLY A 33 -11.72 9.83 3.31
N SER A 34 -11.89 8.69 3.98
CA SER A 34 -12.77 8.54 5.14
C SER A 34 -11.98 8.18 6.41
N GLU A 35 -12.45 8.66 7.56
CA GLU A 35 -11.87 8.31 8.87
C GLU A 35 -11.97 6.80 9.15
N GLN A 36 -13.07 6.16 8.76
CA GLN A 36 -13.28 4.71 8.85
C GLN A 36 -12.22 3.96 8.04
N GLY A 37 -11.94 4.41 6.81
CA GLY A 37 -10.92 3.80 5.96
C GLY A 37 -9.52 3.99 6.55
N ARG A 38 -9.21 5.19 7.05
CA ARG A 38 -7.95 5.46 7.77
C ARG A 38 -7.77 4.55 9.00
N ARG A 39 -8.81 4.30 9.80
CA ARG A 39 -8.74 3.32 10.91
C ARG A 39 -8.39 1.90 10.44
N VAL A 40 -8.96 1.46 9.31
CA VAL A 40 -8.63 0.14 8.74
C VAL A 40 -7.17 0.09 8.31
N ILE A 41 -6.71 1.11 7.59
CA ILE A 41 -5.32 1.19 7.12
C ILE A 41 -4.36 1.24 8.31
N TRP A 42 -4.62 2.09 9.31
CA TRP A 42 -3.81 2.20 10.51
C TRP A 42 -3.67 0.85 11.23
N SER A 43 -4.77 0.13 11.43
CA SER A 43 -4.76 -1.21 12.06
C SER A 43 -3.88 -2.21 11.29
N LEU A 44 -3.83 -2.12 9.96
CA LEU A 44 -2.95 -2.98 9.15
C LEU A 44 -1.47 -2.60 9.31
N LEU A 45 -1.15 -1.30 9.41
CA LEU A 45 0.22 -0.83 9.67
C LEU A 45 0.72 -1.27 11.05
N GLU A 46 -0.14 -1.22 12.07
CA GLU A 46 0.17 -1.69 13.43
C GLU A 46 0.38 -3.20 13.48
N LYS A 47 -0.52 -3.98 12.85
CA LYS A 47 -0.37 -5.45 12.76
C LYS A 47 0.91 -5.86 12.05
N GLY A 48 1.29 -5.11 11.01
CA GLY A 48 2.55 -5.30 10.30
C GLY A 48 3.78 -4.80 11.07
N GLN A 49 3.63 -4.19 12.24
CA GLN A 49 4.74 -3.64 13.03
C GLN A 49 5.65 -2.70 12.22
N VAL A 50 5.06 -1.87 11.36
CA VAL A 50 5.81 -0.98 10.44
C VAL A 50 6.74 -0.02 11.19
N PHE A 51 6.40 0.36 12.41
CA PHE A 51 7.22 1.20 13.29
C PHE A 51 7.81 0.44 14.50
N GLY A 52 7.55 -0.87 14.61
CA GLY A 52 7.97 -1.73 15.72
C GLY A 52 9.17 -2.62 15.40
N ALA A 53 9.53 -3.50 16.34
CA ALA A 53 10.55 -4.54 16.12
C ALA A 53 9.88 -5.86 15.70
N CYS A 54 10.46 -6.54 14.71
CA CYS A 54 9.96 -7.84 14.22
C CYS A 54 10.79 -9.03 14.71
N PHE A 55 11.92 -8.75 15.38
CA PHE A 55 12.87 -9.76 15.84
C PHE A 55 12.25 -10.72 16.85
N ASN A 56 12.55 -12.00 16.67
CA ASN A 56 12.35 -13.07 17.62
C ASN A 56 13.59 -13.97 17.65
N VAL A 57 13.87 -14.61 18.79
CA VAL A 57 14.99 -15.56 18.91
C VAL A 57 14.81 -16.75 17.96
N ASP A 58 13.57 -17.15 17.65
CA ASP A 58 13.26 -18.11 16.61
C ASP A 58 13.34 -17.45 15.22
N PRO A 59 14.25 -17.90 14.32
CA PRO A 59 14.38 -17.34 12.98
C PRO A 59 13.13 -17.51 12.11
N HIS A 60 12.34 -18.57 12.29
CA HIS A 60 11.12 -18.79 11.52
C HIS A 60 10.03 -17.79 11.89
N ILE A 61 9.94 -17.44 13.17
CA ILE A 61 9.01 -16.41 13.65
C ILE A 61 9.45 -15.04 13.13
N THR A 62 10.74 -14.72 13.18
CA THR A 62 11.28 -13.46 12.62
C THR A 62 10.96 -13.35 11.13
N ALA A 63 11.20 -14.42 10.35
CA ALA A 63 10.91 -14.42 8.92
C ALA A 63 9.40 -14.21 8.63
N PHE A 64 8.52 -14.82 9.42
CA PHE A 64 7.08 -14.61 9.30
C PHE A 64 6.67 -13.16 9.63
N ASN A 65 7.22 -12.59 10.71
CA ASN A 65 6.96 -11.21 11.12
C ASN A 65 7.43 -10.20 10.06
N GLU A 66 8.62 -10.42 9.48
CA GLU A 66 9.13 -9.59 8.38
C GLU A 66 8.27 -9.73 7.12
N GLY A 67 7.71 -10.91 6.85
CA GLY A 67 6.73 -11.10 5.77
C GLY A 67 5.46 -10.26 5.96
N GLN A 68 4.92 -10.24 7.19
CA GLN A 68 3.78 -9.38 7.54
C GLN A 68 4.13 -7.89 7.44
N ARG A 69 5.32 -7.50 7.92
CA ARG A 69 5.82 -6.12 7.82
C ARG A 69 5.97 -5.69 6.38
N ASN A 70 6.50 -6.53 5.51
CA ASN A 70 6.67 -6.21 4.10
C ASN A 70 5.34 -5.88 3.42
N LEU A 71 4.28 -6.66 3.69
CA LEU A 71 2.95 -6.36 3.15
C LEU A 71 2.41 -5.01 3.66
N ALA A 72 2.60 -4.71 4.94
CA ALA A 72 2.20 -3.43 5.51
C ALA A 72 3.05 -2.25 4.98
N LEU A 73 4.35 -2.46 4.73
CA LEU A 73 5.23 -1.46 4.12
C LEU A 73 4.82 -1.13 2.68
N VAL A 74 4.42 -2.13 1.89
CA VAL A 74 3.86 -1.90 0.54
C VAL A 74 2.61 -1.02 0.61
N LEU A 75 1.73 -1.28 1.58
CA LEU A 75 0.55 -0.45 1.80
C LEU A 75 0.91 0.98 2.24
N LEU A 76 1.87 1.13 3.18
CA LEU A 76 2.36 2.44 3.59
C LEU A 76 2.95 3.21 2.43
N GLN A 77 3.76 2.57 1.57
CA GLN A 77 4.34 3.20 0.39
C GLN A 77 3.25 3.74 -0.55
N ARG A 78 2.18 2.97 -0.79
CA ARG A 78 1.03 3.41 -1.60
C ARG A 78 0.33 4.63 -0.99
N VAL A 79 0.13 4.64 0.32
CA VAL A 79 -0.43 5.78 1.06
C VAL A 79 0.49 7.00 0.94
N MET A 80 1.78 6.86 1.19
CA MET A 80 2.74 7.97 1.13
C MET A 80 2.89 8.54 -0.29
N ALA A 81 2.77 7.70 -1.32
CA ALA A 81 2.88 8.13 -2.71
C ALA A 81 1.67 8.92 -3.20
N HIS A 82 0.45 8.59 -2.75
CA HIS A 82 -0.79 9.10 -3.34
C HIS A 82 -1.69 9.88 -2.38
N CYS A 83 -1.47 9.74 -1.07
CA CYS A 83 -2.28 10.31 0.01
C CYS A 83 -1.43 10.80 1.22
N PRO A 84 -0.29 11.50 1.04
CA PRO A 84 0.62 11.83 2.15
C PRO A 84 -0.05 12.70 3.24
N ASP A 85 -0.92 13.64 2.86
CA ASP A 85 -1.63 14.46 3.83
C ASP A 85 -2.62 13.64 4.67
N GLN A 86 -3.25 12.62 4.06
CA GLN A 86 -4.17 11.72 4.76
C GLN A 86 -3.43 10.80 5.74
N TYR A 87 -2.14 10.51 5.50
CA TYR A 87 -1.32 9.81 6.49
C TYR A 87 -1.14 10.64 7.76
N LEU A 88 -0.90 11.96 7.63
CA LEU A 88 -0.77 12.85 8.79
C LEU A 88 -2.08 12.93 9.58
N THR A 89 -3.20 13.03 8.87
CA THR A 89 -4.54 12.98 9.48
C THR A 89 -4.76 11.66 10.21
N MET A 90 -4.50 10.52 9.56
CA MET A 90 -4.62 9.18 10.15
C MET A 90 -3.77 9.02 11.42
N ALA A 91 -2.52 9.49 11.39
CA ALA A 91 -1.62 9.42 12.54
C ALA A 91 -2.11 10.28 13.71
N SER A 92 -2.67 11.46 13.42
CA SER A 92 -3.25 12.34 14.44
C SER A 92 -4.48 11.69 15.08
N GLU A 93 -5.40 11.16 14.25
CA GLU A 93 -6.60 10.44 14.71
C GLU A 93 -6.27 9.23 15.59
N ALA A 94 -5.22 8.48 15.26
CA ALA A 94 -4.77 7.35 16.05
C ALA A 94 -4.23 7.78 17.42
N SER A 95 -3.48 8.89 17.47
CA SER A 95 -2.94 9.43 18.73
C SER A 95 -4.02 9.98 19.67
N GLU A 96 -5.17 10.38 19.15
CA GLU A 96 -6.32 10.86 19.95
C GLU A 96 -7.16 9.71 20.52
N GLN A 97 -7.01 8.49 20.00
CA GLN A 97 -7.75 7.29 20.42
C GLN A 97 -7.04 6.47 21.51
N GLU A 98 -5.78 6.82 21.83
CA GLU A 98 -5.02 6.30 22.98
C GLU A 98 -5.32 7.06 24.28
#